data_AF-A0AAW6HTK5-F1
#
_entry.id   AF-A0AAW6HTK5-F1
#
_cell.length_a   1.000
_cell.length_b   1.000
_cell.length_c   1.000
_cell.angle_alpha   90.00
_cell.angle_beta   90.00
_cell.angle_gamma   90.00
#
_symmetry.space_group_name_H-M   'P 1'
#
loop_
_entity.id
_entity.type
_entity.pdbx_description
1 polymer ?
#
loop_
_entity_poly.entity_id
_entity_poly.type
_entity_poly.pdbx_seq_one_letter_code
_entity_poly.pdbx_strand_id
1 'polypeptide(L)'
;MRAIKLNKLSLGLLGIFSLTLIPSLSIAKSQEGQVLFKNRMTGSHVLSENDVGVGINFSDQEAEEAQRYWTPERIASAIPLDSEQDLSAEKNVKEYLNENKINNQGSYEAVYWIGRIYFDVRGRQYSCTGASIESNSKSIVATAAHCLYEKGEWSTRVVFIPAWDGVNKPLLTWGAIYYQVSRVWRYEEDRGHDAAFIKFRPLNDWYGKKEYLADKAGAQTPSFSLGKSGLHYQAFGYKNLSGFNNTPLFTCQGEGRHFWGISKYPELEIPGCTVPGGSSGGPVYHTSEKGPNGTQVGVITEQRKAKDGTPLLIFVPWGEVEYSLYKTVDDFGR
;
A
#
# COMPACT_ATOMS: atom_id res chain seq x y z
N MET A 1 -12.98 -104.42 -20.43
CA MET A 1 -12.73 -104.27 -18.97
C MET A 1 -12.29 -102.83 -18.74
N ARG A 2 -12.94 -101.89 -18.04
CA ARG A 2 -14.16 -101.77 -17.22
C ARG A 2 -14.92 -100.50 -17.67
N ALA A 3 -16.18 -100.42 -17.25
CA ALA A 3 -17.32 -99.57 -17.67
C ALA A 3 -17.17 -98.03 -17.43
N ILE A 4 -17.78 -97.16 -18.28
CA ILE A 4 -19.07 -96.39 -18.13
C ILE A 4 -19.02 -95.40 -16.94
N LYS A 5 -19.38 -94.08 -16.98
CA LYS A 5 -20.50 -93.33 -17.58
C LYS A 5 -20.23 -91.80 -17.52
N LEU A 6 -20.93 -91.05 -18.38
CA LEU A 6 -21.09 -89.59 -18.37
C LEU A 6 -21.85 -89.07 -17.12
N ASN A 7 -21.58 -87.81 -16.72
CA ASN A 7 -22.66 -86.82 -16.58
C ASN A 7 -22.19 -85.36 -16.67
N LYS A 8 -23.09 -84.54 -17.24
CA LYS A 8 -22.99 -83.11 -17.56
C LYS A 8 -22.96 -82.22 -16.31
N LEU A 9 -22.35 -81.04 -16.42
CA LEU A 9 -23.02 -79.77 -16.08
C LEU A 9 -22.36 -78.60 -16.83
N SER A 10 -23.19 -77.81 -17.52
CA SER A 10 -22.82 -76.61 -18.27
C SER A 10 -22.75 -75.38 -17.37
N LEU A 11 -21.91 -74.42 -17.74
CA LEU A 11 -22.30 -73.00 -17.71
C LEU A 11 -21.51 -72.24 -18.77
N GLY A 12 -22.24 -71.64 -19.71
CA GLY A 12 -21.69 -70.92 -20.86
C GLY A 12 -21.22 -69.52 -20.48
N LEU A 13 -20.07 -69.12 -21.04
CA LEU A 13 -19.69 -67.72 -21.22
C LEU A 13 -20.23 -67.27 -22.59
N LEU A 14 -21.32 -66.50 -22.60
CA LEU A 14 -21.71 -65.69 -23.75
C LEU A 14 -21.15 -64.29 -23.56
N GLY A 15 -20.28 -63.90 -24.47
CA GLY A 15 -19.86 -62.51 -24.65
C GLY A 15 -21.06 -61.66 -25.05
N ILE A 16 -21.20 -60.53 -24.39
CA ILE A 16 -22.08 -59.45 -24.80
C ILE A 16 -21.24 -58.18 -24.77
N PHE A 17 -21.09 -57.59 -25.97
CA PHE A 17 -20.63 -56.23 -26.19
C PHE A 17 -21.45 -55.28 -25.32
N SER A 18 -20.83 -54.71 -24.29
CA SER A 18 -21.42 -53.60 -23.54
C SER A 18 -21.04 -52.29 -24.24
N LEU A 19 -22.02 -51.67 -24.89
CA LEU A 19 -22.01 -50.26 -25.25
C LEU A 19 -21.90 -49.46 -23.94
N THR A 20 -20.69 -49.10 -23.53
CA THR A 20 -20.52 -48.11 -22.47
C THR A 20 -20.81 -46.74 -23.05
N LEU A 21 -21.96 -46.16 -22.69
CA LEU A 21 -22.19 -44.73 -22.78
C LEU A 21 -21.00 -44.03 -22.11
N ILE A 22 -20.25 -43.26 -22.89
CA ILE A 22 -19.34 -42.24 -22.36
C ILE A 22 -20.25 -41.15 -21.77
N PRO A 23 -20.28 -40.91 -20.45
CA PRO A 23 -20.82 -39.66 -19.97
C PRO A 23 -19.80 -38.60 -20.38
N SER A 24 -20.20 -37.76 -21.33
CA SER A 24 -19.54 -36.49 -21.60
C SER A 24 -19.55 -35.66 -20.33
N LEU A 25 -18.49 -35.78 -19.53
CA LEU A 25 -18.11 -34.79 -18.54
C LEU A 25 -17.75 -33.51 -19.30
N SER A 26 -18.75 -32.68 -19.55
CA SER A 26 -18.52 -31.24 -19.71
C SER A 26 -17.84 -30.76 -18.45
N ILE A 27 -16.52 -30.53 -18.53
CA ILE A 27 -15.81 -29.70 -17.58
C ILE A 27 -16.36 -28.30 -17.80
N ALA A 28 -17.42 -27.97 -17.06
CA ALA A 28 -17.83 -26.59 -16.86
C ALA A 28 -16.65 -25.89 -16.20
N LYS A 29 -16.00 -25.02 -16.97
CA LYS A 29 -14.99 -24.06 -16.52
C LYS A 29 -15.55 -23.40 -15.26
N SER A 30 -14.94 -23.66 -14.10
CA SER A 30 -15.36 -23.06 -12.84
C SER A 30 -15.27 -21.55 -13.00
N GLN A 31 -16.44 -20.88 -13.05
CA GLN A 31 -16.48 -19.44 -12.89
C GLN A 31 -15.96 -19.11 -11.50
N GLU A 32 -14.83 -18.44 -11.46
CA GLU A 32 -14.31 -17.79 -10.26
C GLU A 32 -15.39 -16.90 -9.66
N GLY A 33 -15.49 -16.96 -8.33
CA GLY A 33 -16.56 -16.34 -7.58
C GLY A 33 -16.62 -14.84 -7.78
N GLN A 34 -17.64 -14.38 -8.50
CA GLN A 34 -18.06 -12.98 -8.45
C GLN A 34 -18.52 -12.67 -7.03
N VAL A 35 -17.79 -11.80 -6.35
CA VAL A 35 -18.21 -11.24 -5.06
C VAL A 35 -19.41 -10.33 -5.31
N LEU A 36 -20.59 -10.81 -4.94
CA LEU A 36 -21.85 -10.09 -5.06
C LEU A 36 -21.94 -9.00 -3.97
N PHE A 37 -21.53 -7.77 -4.30
CA PHE A 37 -21.83 -6.61 -3.46
C PHE A 37 -23.28 -6.15 -3.71
N LYS A 38 -24.15 -6.33 -2.71
CA LYS A 38 -25.53 -5.83 -2.74
C LYS A 38 -25.54 -4.32 -2.47
N ASN A 39 -25.62 -3.53 -3.53
CA ASN A 39 -25.86 -2.09 -3.44
C ASN A 39 -27.34 -1.77 -3.21
N ARG A 40 -27.61 -0.82 -2.31
CA ARG A 40 -28.90 -0.13 -2.24
C ARG A 40 -28.76 1.23 -2.90
N MET A 41 -29.56 1.40 -3.96
CA MET A 41 -29.97 2.64 -4.64
C MET A 41 -29.29 2.96 -5.99
N THR A 42 -30.00 2.47 -7.02
CA THR A 42 -30.27 3.07 -8.35
C THR A 42 -29.10 3.37 -9.26
N GLY A 43 -28.80 2.37 -10.09
CA GLY A 43 -27.90 2.47 -11.24
C GLY A 43 -27.02 1.23 -11.30
N SER A 44 -27.40 0.23 -12.08
CA SER A 44 -26.58 -0.97 -12.29
C SER A 44 -25.35 -0.61 -13.12
N HIS A 45 -24.34 0.00 -12.49
CA HIS A 45 -22.99 -0.02 -13.02
C HIS A 45 -22.41 -1.40 -12.71
N VAL A 46 -22.42 -2.27 -13.72
CA VAL A 46 -21.54 -3.45 -13.73
C VAL A 46 -20.12 -2.90 -13.77
N LEU A 47 -19.39 -2.98 -12.65
CA LEU A 47 -17.97 -2.67 -12.59
C LEU A 47 -17.28 -3.57 -13.63
N SER A 48 -16.58 -2.99 -14.60
CA SER A 48 -15.73 -3.81 -15.47
C SER A 48 -14.56 -4.32 -14.64
N GLU A 49 -14.15 -5.57 -14.84
CA GLU A 49 -13.01 -6.19 -14.15
C GLU A 49 -11.68 -5.42 -14.36
N ASN A 50 -11.66 -4.43 -15.26
CA ASN A 50 -10.47 -3.69 -15.66
C ASN A 50 -10.32 -2.30 -15.01
N ASP A 51 -11.27 -1.82 -14.22
CA ASP A 51 -11.17 -0.49 -13.59
C ASP A 51 -11.43 -0.54 -12.07
N VAL A 52 -10.41 -0.92 -11.32
CA VAL A 52 -10.47 -1.10 -9.86
C VAL A 52 -10.29 0.19 -9.05
N GLY A 53 -10.01 1.32 -9.70
CA GLY A 53 -9.72 2.58 -9.00
C GLY A 53 -10.36 3.81 -9.63
N VAL A 54 -10.26 4.94 -8.96
CA VAL A 54 -10.63 6.25 -9.50
C VAL A 54 -9.45 7.18 -9.28
N GLY A 55 -9.12 8.00 -10.26
CA GLY A 55 -7.93 8.85 -10.21
C GLY A 55 -8.16 10.20 -10.84
N ILE A 56 -7.24 11.12 -10.59
CA ILE A 56 -7.22 12.45 -11.20
C ILE A 56 -5.84 12.73 -11.79
N ASN A 57 -5.81 13.51 -12.87
CA ASN A 57 -4.60 13.87 -13.59
C ASN A 57 -4.33 15.38 -13.51
N PHE A 58 -3.07 15.73 -13.75
CA PHE A 58 -2.59 17.10 -13.79
C PHE A 58 -1.67 17.24 -15.01
N SER A 59 -1.73 18.40 -15.63
CA SER A 59 -0.79 18.80 -16.68
C SER A 59 0.62 18.99 -16.12
N ASP A 60 1.61 18.98 -17.02
CA ASP A 60 3.01 19.28 -16.65
C ASP A 60 3.15 20.68 -16.04
N GLN A 61 2.34 21.64 -16.50
CA GLN A 61 2.29 22.99 -15.94
C GLN A 61 1.77 23.01 -14.50
N GLU A 62 0.67 22.30 -14.22
CA GLU A 62 0.13 22.20 -12.85
C GLU A 62 1.12 21.51 -11.91
N ALA A 63 1.85 20.49 -12.38
CA ALA A 63 2.90 19.85 -11.61
C ALA A 63 4.06 20.81 -11.27
N GLU A 64 4.45 21.69 -12.21
CA GLU A 64 5.45 22.74 -11.97
C GLU A 64 4.95 23.84 -11.03
N GLU A 65 3.69 24.24 -11.18
CA GLU A 65 3.06 25.22 -10.30
C GLU A 65 2.97 24.68 -8.86
N ALA A 66 2.66 23.39 -8.68
CA ALA A 66 2.70 22.73 -7.38
C ALA A 66 4.11 22.78 -6.76
N GLN A 67 5.17 22.55 -7.54
CA GLN A 67 6.55 22.67 -7.04
C GLN A 67 6.88 24.07 -6.54
N ARG A 68 6.45 25.12 -7.28
CA ARG A 68 6.65 26.53 -6.88
C ARG A 68 5.75 26.94 -5.71
N TYR A 69 4.56 26.34 -5.62
CA TYR A 69 3.62 26.60 -4.55
C TYR A 69 4.21 26.22 -3.19
N TRP A 70 4.90 25.09 -3.07
CA TRP A 70 5.49 24.59 -1.81
C TRP A 70 6.81 25.28 -1.44
N THR A 71 6.69 26.54 -1.01
CA THR A 71 7.77 27.32 -0.42
C THR A 71 8.22 26.74 0.93
N PRO A 72 9.45 27.05 1.41
CA PRO A 72 9.91 26.63 2.73
C PRO A 72 8.93 26.96 3.86
N GLU A 73 8.28 28.12 3.80
CA GLU A 73 7.31 28.57 4.82
C GLU A 73 6.06 27.71 4.85
N ARG A 74 5.54 27.32 3.67
CA ARG A 74 4.37 26.43 3.57
C ARG A 74 4.72 25.01 4.01
N ILE A 75 5.90 24.53 3.64
CA ILE A 75 6.40 23.24 4.11
C ILE A 75 6.51 23.19 5.62
N ALA A 76 7.04 24.25 6.24
CA ALA A 76 7.16 24.35 7.70
C ALA A 76 5.80 24.50 8.40
N SER A 77 4.79 25.06 7.71
CA SER A 77 3.44 25.29 8.26
C SER A 77 2.47 24.14 8.01
N ALA A 78 2.80 23.20 7.13
CA ALA A 78 1.96 22.06 6.82
C ALA A 78 1.82 21.16 8.06
N ILE A 79 0.59 20.73 8.33
CA ILE A 79 0.30 19.87 9.48
C ILE A 79 0.22 18.40 9.06
N PRO A 80 0.53 17.44 9.93
CA PRO A 80 0.27 16.05 9.61
C PRO A 80 -1.24 15.78 9.54
N LEU A 81 -1.67 15.02 8.53
CA LEU A 81 -3.09 14.73 8.31
C LEU A 81 -3.73 13.96 9.48
N ASP A 82 -2.93 13.10 10.12
CA ASP A 82 -3.25 12.24 11.25
C ASP A 82 -2.95 12.87 12.63
N SER A 83 -2.54 14.15 12.68
CA SER A 83 -2.09 14.83 13.91
C SER A 83 -3.15 15.05 15.00
N GLU A 84 -4.44 14.77 14.74
CA GLU A 84 -5.51 14.87 15.75
C GLU A 84 -5.55 13.68 16.73
N GLN A 85 -4.58 12.77 16.68
CA GLN A 85 -4.51 11.62 17.61
C GLN A 85 -3.93 12.01 18.99
N ASP A 86 -4.85 12.31 19.90
CA ASP A 86 -4.79 12.34 21.37
C ASP A 86 -3.40 12.36 22.06
N LEU A 87 -2.86 13.56 22.33
CA LEU A 87 -1.60 13.81 23.05
C LEU A 87 -1.57 13.20 24.47
N SER A 88 -2.73 12.92 25.10
CA SER A 88 -2.78 12.26 26.41
C SER A 88 -2.36 10.78 26.35
N ALA A 89 -2.43 10.18 25.14
CA ALA A 89 -1.97 8.84 24.85
C ALA A 89 -0.46 8.67 25.01
N GLU A 90 0.32 9.67 24.60
CA GLU A 90 1.77 9.51 24.41
C GLU A 90 2.52 9.25 25.73
N LYS A 91 2.06 9.86 26.84
CA LYS A 91 2.69 9.68 28.15
C LYS A 91 2.51 8.25 28.67
N ASN A 92 1.29 7.72 28.60
CA ASN A 92 0.97 6.36 29.03
C ASN A 92 1.64 5.30 28.15
N VAL A 93 1.84 5.61 26.87
CA VAL A 93 2.52 4.70 25.92
C VAL A 93 4.02 4.60 26.22
N LYS A 94 4.72 5.70 26.50
CA LYS A 94 6.16 5.65 26.85
C LYS A 94 6.42 4.84 28.12
N GLU A 95 5.55 4.98 29.12
CA GLU A 95 5.61 4.19 30.35
C GLU A 95 5.41 2.70 30.06
N TYR A 96 4.34 2.36 29.31
CA TYR A 96 4.07 0.98 28.88
C TYR A 96 5.26 0.33 28.14
N LEU A 97 5.85 1.03 27.16
CA LEU A 97 6.98 0.49 26.38
C LEU A 97 8.21 0.22 27.27
N ASN A 98 8.50 1.12 28.22
CA ASN A 98 9.60 0.97 29.16
C ASN A 98 9.37 -0.18 30.14
N GLU A 99 8.18 -0.27 30.73
CA GLU A 99 7.80 -1.34 31.66
C GLU A 99 7.91 -2.72 31.00
N ASN A 100 7.50 -2.82 29.73
CA ASN A 100 7.52 -4.06 28.96
C ASN A 100 8.84 -4.28 28.18
N LYS A 101 9.83 -3.40 28.34
CA LYS A 101 11.16 -3.46 27.67
C LYS A 101 11.06 -3.61 26.14
N ILE A 102 10.07 -2.96 25.53
CA ILE A 102 9.86 -2.98 24.08
C ILE A 102 10.79 -1.94 23.44
N ASN A 103 11.77 -2.39 22.65
CA ASN A 103 12.73 -1.52 21.95
C ASN A 103 12.77 -1.84 20.46
N ASN A 104 11.63 -1.69 19.80
CA ASN A 104 11.47 -2.02 18.38
C ASN A 104 11.20 -0.81 17.49
N GLN A 105 11.34 0.41 18.03
CA GLN A 105 11.19 1.67 17.29
C GLN A 105 12.35 2.63 17.55
N GLY A 106 12.54 3.60 16.66
CA GLY A 106 13.61 4.59 16.78
C GLY A 106 13.52 5.74 15.79
N SER A 107 14.64 6.45 15.65
CA SER A 107 14.85 7.44 14.59
C SER A 107 15.84 6.89 13.56
N TYR A 108 15.71 7.32 12.31
CA TYR A 108 16.59 6.93 11.22
C TYR A 108 16.98 8.16 10.38
N GLU A 109 18.17 8.13 9.77
CA GLU A 109 18.65 9.20 8.87
C GLU A 109 17.77 9.33 7.61
N ALA A 110 17.94 10.39 6.83
CA ALA A 110 17.20 10.55 5.58
C ALA A 110 17.58 9.44 4.57
N VAL A 111 16.58 8.86 3.90
CA VAL A 111 16.76 7.79 2.92
C VAL A 111 16.34 8.30 1.54
N TYR A 112 17.15 8.03 0.51
CA TYR A 112 16.98 8.64 -0.82
C TYR A 112 15.62 8.36 -1.46
N TRP A 113 15.11 7.14 -1.35
CA TRP A 113 13.81 6.76 -1.91
C TRP A 113 12.63 7.06 -0.98
N ILE A 114 12.84 7.51 0.26
CA ILE A 114 11.77 7.83 1.22
C ILE A 114 11.65 9.35 1.35
N GLY A 115 10.45 9.88 1.13
CA GLY A 115 10.23 11.32 1.09
C GLY A 115 8.95 11.79 1.74
N ARG A 116 8.90 13.09 2.00
CA ARG A 116 7.68 13.78 2.42
C ARG A 116 6.76 13.97 1.22
N ILE A 117 5.47 13.79 1.44
CA ILE A 117 4.42 14.22 0.51
C ILE A 117 3.74 15.44 1.12
N TYR A 118 3.59 16.51 0.33
CA TYR A 118 2.83 17.70 0.71
C TYR A 118 1.67 17.90 -0.26
N PHE A 119 0.52 18.28 0.28
CA PHE A 119 -0.71 18.45 -0.50
C PHE A 119 -1.71 19.34 0.21
N ASP A 120 -2.68 19.83 -0.56
CA ASP A 120 -3.78 20.63 -0.05
C ASP A 120 -5.09 19.90 -0.20
N VAL A 121 -5.84 19.80 0.90
CA VAL A 121 -7.19 19.23 0.90
C VAL A 121 -8.07 20.08 1.82
N ARG A 122 -9.31 20.36 1.41
CA ARG A 122 -10.27 21.16 2.21
C ARG A 122 -9.75 22.53 2.65
N GLY A 123 -8.93 23.16 1.81
CA GLY A 123 -8.36 24.49 2.07
C GLY A 123 -7.25 24.53 3.12
N ARG A 124 -6.72 23.38 3.56
CA ARG A 124 -5.60 23.27 4.50
C ARG A 124 -4.42 22.54 3.87
N GLN A 125 -3.23 22.85 4.38
CA GLN A 125 -1.95 22.32 3.91
C GLN A 125 -1.53 21.15 4.81
N TYR A 126 -1.33 19.99 4.20
CA TYR A 126 -1.03 18.75 4.91
C TYR A 126 0.25 18.10 4.45
N SER A 127 0.71 17.16 5.27
CA SER A 127 1.86 16.33 4.95
C SER A 127 1.66 14.88 5.34
N CYS A 128 2.23 14.00 4.50
CA CYS A 128 2.34 12.56 4.67
C CYS A 128 3.78 12.11 4.33
N THR A 129 3.99 10.80 4.29
CA THR A 129 5.18 10.16 3.76
C THR A 129 4.84 9.33 2.52
N GLY A 130 5.84 9.10 1.68
CA GLY A 130 5.78 8.09 0.62
C GLY A 130 7.17 7.52 0.32
N ALA A 131 7.21 6.50 -0.52
CA ALA A 131 8.48 5.93 -1.00
C ALA A 131 8.44 5.63 -2.49
N SER A 132 9.56 5.89 -3.18
CA SER A 132 9.74 5.51 -4.58
C SER A 132 9.88 4.00 -4.70
N ILE A 133 9.10 3.42 -5.61
CA ILE A 133 9.06 1.98 -5.89
C ILE A 133 9.43 1.70 -7.34
N GLU A 134 10.06 0.54 -7.57
CA GLU A 134 10.48 0.14 -8.91
C GLU A 134 9.30 0.10 -9.86
N SER A 135 9.47 0.67 -11.06
CA SER A 135 8.42 0.74 -12.06
C SER A 135 8.99 0.97 -13.46
N ASN A 136 8.20 0.67 -14.50
CA ASN A 136 8.65 0.87 -15.88
C ASN A 136 8.80 2.37 -16.21
N SER A 137 7.96 3.23 -15.62
CA SER A 137 8.05 4.68 -15.83
C SER A 137 9.11 5.38 -14.99
N LYS A 138 9.72 4.70 -14.00
CA LYS A 138 10.73 5.24 -13.08
C LYS A 138 10.28 6.46 -12.26
N SER A 139 8.97 6.62 -12.10
CA SER A 139 8.36 7.84 -11.56
C SER A 139 7.26 7.56 -10.54
N ILE A 140 7.20 6.34 -9.99
CA ILE A 140 6.14 5.94 -9.07
C ILE A 140 6.58 6.05 -7.61
N VAL A 141 5.67 6.58 -6.80
CA VAL A 141 5.74 6.60 -5.34
C VAL A 141 4.49 5.94 -4.78
N ALA A 142 4.66 5.08 -3.79
CA ALA A 142 3.56 4.55 -3.00
C ALA A 142 3.32 5.40 -1.75
N THR A 143 2.04 5.55 -1.37
CA THR A 143 1.59 6.25 -0.16
C THR A 143 0.24 5.69 0.31
N ALA A 144 -0.34 6.24 1.36
CA ALA A 144 -1.67 5.89 1.84
C ALA A 144 -2.75 6.57 0.99
N ALA A 145 -3.89 5.92 0.81
CA ALA A 145 -4.98 6.45 0.00
C ALA A 145 -5.60 7.69 0.65
N HIS A 146 -5.67 7.75 1.98
CA HIS A 146 -6.16 8.92 2.71
C HIS A 146 -5.30 10.18 2.49
N CYS A 147 -4.02 10.04 2.12
CA CYS A 147 -3.18 11.19 1.77
C CYS A 147 -3.60 11.84 0.44
N LEU A 148 -4.33 11.11 -0.42
CA LEU A 148 -4.75 11.56 -1.75
C LEU A 148 -6.24 11.80 -1.87
N TYR A 149 -7.04 11.08 -1.08
CA TYR A 149 -8.49 11.21 -1.05
C TYR A 149 -9.01 10.98 0.35
N GLU A 150 -9.62 11.99 0.97
CA GLU A 150 -10.19 11.88 2.30
C GLU A 150 -11.50 12.68 2.42
N LYS A 151 -12.50 12.08 3.06
CA LYS A 151 -13.79 12.69 3.42
C LYS A 151 -14.48 13.37 2.24
N GLY A 152 -14.46 12.72 1.07
CA GLY A 152 -15.15 13.24 -0.11
C GLY A 152 -14.26 14.01 -1.09
N GLU A 153 -13.05 14.43 -0.71
CA GLU A 153 -12.24 15.38 -1.46
C GLU A 153 -10.87 14.84 -1.89
N TRP A 154 -10.42 15.29 -3.06
CA TRP A 154 -9.10 14.99 -3.60
C TRP A 154 -8.05 15.98 -3.10
N SER A 155 -6.85 15.47 -2.82
CA SER A 155 -5.67 16.26 -2.48
C SER A 155 -5.08 16.94 -3.71
N THR A 156 -4.98 18.27 -3.71
CA THR A 156 -4.41 19.04 -4.83
C THR A 156 -2.99 19.50 -4.54
N ARG A 157 -2.28 19.99 -5.57
CA ARG A 157 -0.90 20.50 -5.46
C ARG A 157 0.05 19.47 -4.82
N VAL A 158 -0.14 18.19 -5.14
CA VAL A 158 0.62 17.09 -4.54
C VAL A 158 2.07 17.13 -5.01
N VAL A 159 3.01 17.17 -4.07
CA VAL A 159 4.45 17.08 -4.33
C VAL A 159 5.13 16.03 -3.45
N PHE A 160 6.26 15.51 -3.94
CA PHE A 160 7.13 14.60 -3.21
C PHE A 160 8.54 15.18 -3.07
N ILE A 161 9.11 15.09 -1.86
CA ILE A 161 10.45 15.57 -1.53
C ILE A 161 11.24 14.41 -0.93
N PRO A 162 12.06 13.71 -1.73
CA PRO A 162 12.87 12.59 -1.26
C PRO A 162 14.08 13.06 -0.46
N ALA A 163 14.55 12.23 0.48
CA ALA A 163 15.71 12.51 1.36
C ALA A 163 15.67 13.89 2.04
N TRP A 164 14.48 14.30 2.52
CA TRP A 164 14.34 15.56 3.23
C TRP A 164 14.91 15.45 4.65
N ASP A 165 15.75 16.39 5.08
CA ASP A 165 16.33 16.41 6.43
C ASP A 165 15.63 17.41 7.37
N GLY A 166 14.47 17.92 6.96
CA GLY A 166 13.76 19.01 7.65
C GLY A 166 14.04 20.40 7.06
N VAL A 167 15.10 20.57 6.27
CA VAL A 167 15.46 21.86 5.64
C VAL A 167 15.84 21.68 4.18
N ASN A 168 16.83 20.83 3.90
CA ASN A 168 17.41 20.62 2.59
C ASN A 168 16.58 19.64 1.77
N LYS A 169 16.48 19.91 0.47
CA LYS A 169 15.79 19.07 -0.53
C LYS A 169 16.83 18.57 -1.54
N PRO A 170 17.74 17.65 -1.15
CA PRO A 170 18.88 17.27 -1.99
C PRO A 170 18.47 16.69 -3.35
N LEU A 171 17.28 16.09 -3.42
CA LEU A 171 16.72 15.49 -4.62
C LEU A 171 15.55 16.30 -5.20
N LEU A 172 15.50 17.60 -4.87
CA LEU A 172 14.49 18.56 -5.34
C LEU A 172 13.05 18.18 -4.97
N THR A 173 12.08 18.89 -5.55
CA THR A 173 10.64 18.68 -5.35
C THR A 173 10.04 18.14 -6.65
N TRP A 174 9.28 17.06 -6.56
CA TRP A 174 8.63 16.41 -7.70
C TRP A 174 7.13 16.68 -7.67
N GLY A 175 6.56 17.10 -8.80
CA GLY A 175 5.12 17.42 -8.90
C GLY A 175 4.33 16.25 -9.48
N ALA A 176 3.19 15.90 -8.88
CA ALA A 176 2.35 14.81 -9.35
C ALA A 176 1.69 15.14 -10.69
N ILE A 177 1.57 14.15 -11.58
CA ILE A 177 0.84 14.26 -12.85
C ILE A 177 -0.35 13.31 -12.93
N TYR A 178 -0.35 12.26 -12.10
CA TYR A 178 -1.47 11.35 -12.00
C TYR A 178 -1.38 10.57 -10.69
N TYR A 179 -2.52 10.30 -10.08
CA TYR A 179 -2.61 9.29 -9.03
C TYR A 179 -4.02 8.70 -8.99
N GLN A 180 -4.13 7.55 -8.33
CA GLN A 180 -5.37 6.80 -8.23
C GLN A 180 -5.49 6.16 -6.84
N VAL A 181 -6.73 6.09 -6.34
CA VAL A 181 -7.10 5.29 -5.16
C VAL A 181 -8.05 4.17 -5.58
N SER A 182 -8.19 3.12 -4.78
CA SER A 182 -9.15 2.05 -5.07
C SER A 182 -10.59 2.58 -5.05
N ARG A 183 -11.50 1.95 -5.80
CA ARG A 183 -12.93 2.30 -5.76
C ARG A 183 -13.52 2.10 -4.36
N VAL A 184 -13.12 1.03 -3.69
CA VAL A 184 -13.54 0.73 -2.32
C VAL A 184 -13.06 1.81 -1.34
N TRP A 185 -11.84 2.34 -1.51
CA TRP A 185 -11.42 3.54 -0.79
C TRP A 185 -12.27 4.76 -1.14
N ARG A 186 -12.46 5.03 -2.45
CA ARG A 186 -13.19 6.21 -2.95
C ARG A 186 -14.62 6.30 -2.43
N TYR A 187 -15.32 5.18 -2.24
CA TYR A 187 -16.73 5.15 -1.88
C TYR A 187 -16.99 4.78 -0.42
N GLU A 188 -16.12 3.98 0.19
CA GLU A 188 -16.33 3.42 1.53
C GLU A 188 -15.22 3.80 2.52
N GLU A 189 -14.11 4.41 2.06
CA GLU A 189 -12.89 4.66 2.83
C GLU A 189 -12.42 3.37 3.54
N ASP A 190 -12.50 2.26 2.80
CA ASP A 190 -12.17 0.92 3.28
C ASP A 190 -10.70 0.85 3.72
N ARG A 191 -10.48 0.68 5.02
CA ARG A 191 -9.15 0.63 5.64
C ARG A 191 -8.29 -0.52 5.12
N GLY A 192 -8.89 -1.60 4.61
CA GLY A 192 -8.18 -2.69 3.96
C GLY A 192 -7.48 -2.32 2.66
N HIS A 193 -7.83 -1.16 2.09
CA HIS A 193 -7.32 -0.66 0.82
C HIS A 193 -6.86 0.80 0.94
N ASP A 194 -6.35 1.20 2.11
CA ASP A 194 -5.72 2.50 2.35
C ASP A 194 -4.29 2.55 1.78
N ALA A 195 -4.18 2.30 0.48
CA ALA A 195 -2.94 2.36 -0.28
C ALA A 195 -3.21 3.00 -1.64
N ALA A 196 -2.25 3.79 -2.10
CA ALA A 196 -2.34 4.48 -3.38
C ALA A 196 -0.96 4.68 -4.01
N PHE A 197 -0.98 4.98 -5.30
CA PHE A 197 0.22 5.19 -6.10
C PHE A 197 0.12 6.51 -6.86
N ILE A 198 1.25 7.22 -6.90
CA ILE A 198 1.37 8.53 -7.55
C ILE A 198 2.45 8.44 -8.61
N LYS A 199 2.14 8.94 -9.80
CA LYS A 199 3.12 9.21 -10.85
C LYS A 199 3.55 10.66 -10.81
N PHE A 200 4.87 10.86 -10.75
CA PHE A 200 5.49 12.16 -10.74
C PHE A 200 6.04 12.54 -12.12
N ARG A 201 5.94 13.83 -12.45
CA ARG A 201 6.55 14.40 -13.65
C ARG A 201 8.08 14.25 -13.56
N PRO A 202 8.77 13.76 -14.62
CA PRO A 202 10.22 13.89 -14.72
C PRO A 202 10.65 15.35 -14.61
N LEU A 203 11.78 15.61 -13.95
CA LEU A 203 12.39 16.93 -13.96
C LEU A 203 13.19 17.10 -15.27
N ASN A 204 13.57 18.34 -15.58
CA ASN A 204 14.52 18.63 -16.64
C ASN A 204 15.82 19.08 -16.00
N ASP A 205 16.94 18.52 -16.44
CA ASP A 205 18.25 19.08 -16.13
C ASP A 205 18.48 20.40 -16.88
N TRP A 206 19.61 21.04 -16.65
CA TRP A 206 19.90 22.33 -17.26
C TRP A 206 20.04 22.28 -18.79
N TYR A 207 20.30 21.11 -19.35
CA TYR A 207 20.37 20.87 -20.80
C TYR A 207 19.01 20.47 -21.39
N GLY A 208 17.94 20.41 -20.59
CA GLY A 208 16.62 19.98 -21.01
C GLY A 208 16.45 18.46 -21.13
N LYS A 209 17.40 17.67 -20.62
CA LYS A 209 17.25 16.21 -20.56
C LYS A 209 16.35 15.84 -19.38
N LYS A 210 15.44 14.89 -19.62
CA LYS A 210 14.56 14.35 -18.59
C LYS A 210 15.37 13.57 -17.53
N GLU A 211 15.11 13.89 -16.27
CA GLU A 211 15.58 13.16 -15.11
C GLU A 211 14.40 12.50 -14.41
N TYR A 212 14.47 11.18 -14.24
CA TYR A 212 13.43 10.38 -13.61
C TYR A 212 13.68 10.21 -12.11
N LEU A 213 12.60 10.08 -11.34
CA LEU A 213 12.67 10.03 -9.88
C LEU A 213 13.52 8.85 -9.40
N ALA A 214 13.24 7.64 -9.90
CA ALA A 214 13.96 6.44 -9.48
C ALA A 214 15.44 6.47 -9.86
N ASP A 215 15.83 7.17 -10.93
CA ASP A 215 17.24 7.32 -11.32
C ASP A 215 18.02 8.21 -10.33
N LYS A 216 17.34 9.09 -9.58
CA LYS A 216 17.94 10.00 -8.58
C LYS A 216 17.82 9.48 -7.15
N ALA A 217 16.63 9.01 -6.81
CA ALA A 217 16.26 8.58 -5.46
C ALA A 217 16.56 7.10 -5.20
N GLY A 218 16.77 6.31 -6.24
CA GLY A 218 16.58 4.86 -6.15
C GLY A 218 15.10 4.51 -5.99
N ALA A 219 14.81 3.22 -6.04
CA ALA A 219 13.45 2.72 -5.88
C ALA A 219 13.51 1.29 -5.33
N GLN A 220 12.67 0.99 -4.35
CA GLN A 220 12.63 -0.34 -3.75
C GLN A 220 11.68 -1.26 -4.52
N THR A 221 12.01 -2.55 -4.59
CA THR A 221 11.16 -3.55 -5.24
C THR A 221 9.82 -3.66 -4.51
N PRO A 222 8.68 -3.44 -5.19
CA PRO A 222 7.37 -3.68 -4.60
C PRO A 222 7.00 -5.18 -4.66
N SER A 223 6.22 -5.65 -3.71
CA SER A 223 5.54 -6.95 -3.79
C SER A 223 4.10 -6.85 -3.34
N PHE A 224 3.20 -7.40 -4.17
CA PHE A 224 1.75 -7.39 -4.00
C PHE A 224 1.21 -8.75 -3.52
N SER A 225 2.08 -9.61 -3.01
CA SER A 225 1.71 -10.96 -2.56
C SER A 225 2.52 -11.46 -1.36
N LEU A 226 3.57 -10.73 -0.97
CA LEU A 226 4.46 -11.09 0.13
C LEU A 226 3.93 -10.66 1.50
N GLY A 227 3.16 -9.57 1.58
CA GLY A 227 2.61 -9.05 2.83
C GLY A 227 1.65 -10.02 3.51
N LYS A 228 2.11 -10.72 4.55
CA LYS A 228 1.38 -11.72 5.34
C LYS A 228 1.70 -11.62 6.82
N SER A 229 0.80 -12.10 7.68
CA SER A 229 1.10 -12.23 9.11
C SER A 229 2.22 -13.25 9.37
N GLY A 230 2.91 -13.12 10.50
CA GLY A 230 4.02 -13.98 10.91
C GLY A 230 5.36 -13.65 10.26
N LEU A 231 5.42 -12.66 9.36
CA LEU A 231 6.67 -12.18 8.77
C LEU A 231 7.22 -10.98 9.55
N HIS A 232 8.54 -10.78 9.47
CA HIS A 232 9.19 -9.59 10.02
C HIS A 232 9.07 -8.40 9.07
N TYR A 233 8.77 -7.23 9.61
CA TYR A 233 8.63 -5.98 8.89
C TYR A 233 9.44 -4.88 9.54
N GLN A 234 9.86 -3.93 8.71
CA GLN A 234 10.40 -2.65 9.16
C GLN A 234 9.70 -1.52 8.41
N ALA A 235 9.08 -0.63 9.17
CA ALA A 235 8.36 0.53 8.68
C ALA A 235 9.19 1.80 8.87
N PHE A 236 9.00 2.77 7.97
CA PHE A 236 9.61 4.09 8.05
C PHE A 236 8.56 5.16 7.75
N GLY A 237 8.66 6.30 8.44
CA GLY A 237 7.75 7.42 8.25
C GLY A 237 8.41 8.73 8.67
N TYR A 238 8.08 9.86 8.04
CA TYR A 238 8.55 11.14 8.55
C TYR A 238 7.76 11.58 9.76
N LYS A 239 8.50 12.06 10.77
CA LYS A 239 7.93 12.80 11.90
C LYS A 239 7.55 14.20 11.45
N ASN A 240 6.66 14.88 12.20
CA ASN A 240 6.50 16.31 12.03
C ASN A 240 7.79 17.05 12.45
N LEU A 241 8.35 17.89 11.58
CA LEU A 241 9.63 18.58 11.80
C LEU A 241 9.46 20.08 11.55
N SER A 242 10.08 20.91 12.40
CA SER A 242 10.10 22.37 12.28
C SER A 242 11.50 22.93 11.99
N GLY A 243 12.43 22.10 11.54
CA GLY A 243 13.81 22.47 11.23
C GLY A 243 14.68 21.25 10.93
N PHE A 244 16.00 21.49 10.79
CA PHE A 244 16.97 20.45 10.45
C PHE A 244 17.00 19.35 11.52
N ASN A 245 17.01 18.10 11.07
CA ASN A 245 17.14 16.92 11.90
C ASN A 245 17.99 15.88 11.15
N ASN A 246 19.06 15.40 11.78
CA ASN A 246 19.93 14.37 11.21
C ASN A 246 19.29 12.98 11.21
N THR A 247 18.19 12.78 11.94
CA THR A 247 17.41 11.55 11.98
C THR A 247 15.91 11.84 11.80
N PRO A 248 15.51 12.37 10.63
CA PRO A 248 14.16 12.90 10.39
C PRO A 248 13.09 11.80 10.32
N LEU A 249 13.49 10.56 10.04
CA LEU A 249 12.59 9.42 9.94
C LEU A 249 12.34 8.80 11.32
N PHE A 250 11.10 8.39 11.55
CA PHE A 250 10.72 7.34 12.48
C PHE A 250 10.94 5.98 11.82
N THR A 251 11.32 4.98 12.61
CA THR A 251 11.30 3.58 12.19
C THR A 251 10.69 2.71 13.28
N CYS A 252 9.97 1.66 12.88
CA CYS A 252 9.55 0.58 13.77
C CYS A 252 9.69 -0.77 13.09
N GLN A 253 10.03 -1.82 13.83
CA GLN A 253 10.18 -3.17 13.31
C GLN A 253 9.53 -4.21 14.19
N GLY A 254 9.23 -5.38 13.63
CA GLY A 254 8.63 -6.47 14.38
C GLY A 254 7.92 -7.47 13.50
N GLU A 255 7.41 -8.52 14.13
CA GLU A 255 6.53 -9.48 13.46
C GLU A 255 5.17 -8.85 13.20
N GLY A 256 4.70 -8.92 11.95
CA GLY A 256 3.36 -8.47 11.56
C GLY A 256 2.29 -9.45 11.99
N ARG A 257 1.24 -8.97 12.65
CA ARG A 257 0.08 -9.77 13.08
C ARG A 257 -1.17 -9.30 12.38
N HIS A 258 -2.21 -10.13 12.33
CA HIS A 258 -3.48 -9.68 11.79
C HIS A 258 -4.18 -8.75 12.78
N PHE A 259 -4.68 -7.61 12.30
CA PHE A 259 -5.44 -6.68 13.13
C PHE A 259 -6.93 -7.05 13.14
N TRP A 260 -7.41 -7.63 14.23
CA TRP A 260 -8.81 -8.09 14.37
C TRP A 260 -9.80 -7.01 14.87
N GLY A 261 -9.48 -5.72 14.67
CA GLY A 261 -10.10 -4.62 15.39
C GLY A 261 -11.58 -4.37 15.08
N ILE A 262 -11.99 -4.33 13.80
CA ILE A 262 -13.35 -3.88 13.45
C ILE A 262 -13.97 -4.45 12.15
N SER A 263 -13.28 -5.20 11.27
CA SER A 263 -13.89 -5.77 10.06
C SER A 263 -12.97 -6.76 9.29
N LYS A 264 -13.55 -7.48 8.32
CA LYS A 264 -13.03 -8.48 7.36
C LYS A 264 -11.80 -8.09 6.51
N TYR A 265 -11.06 -7.05 6.87
CA TYR A 265 -10.07 -6.40 6.00
C TYR A 265 -8.65 -6.92 6.22
N PRO A 266 -7.80 -6.93 5.17
CA PRO A 266 -6.47 -7.55 5.21
C PRO A 266 -5.40 -6.71 5.95
N GLU A 267 -5.75 -5.93 6.97
CA GLU A 267 -4.78 -5.09 7.70
C GLU A 267 -3.84 -5.92 8.58
N LEU A 268 -2.58 -5.46 8.68
CA LEU A 268 -1.58 -6.01 9.57
C LEU A 268 -1.15 -4.96 10.60
N GLU A 269 -0.73 -5.44 11.77
CA GLU A 269 -0.22 -4.61 12.86
C GLU A 269 1.23 -4.98 13.21
N ILE A 270 2.02 -3.98 13.60
CA ILE A 270 3.27 -4.17 14.34
C ILE A 270 3.05 -3.61 15.75
N PRO A 271 3.03 -4.46 16.79
CA PRO A 271 2.82 -4.01 18.16
C PRO A 271 4.06 -3.30 18.72
N GLY A 272 3.83 -2.37 19.66
CA GLY A 272 4.91 -1.63 20.32
C GLY A 272 5.39 -0.38 19.58
N CYS A 273 4.72 0.00 18.49
CA CYS A 273 5.09 1.14 17.67
C CYS A 273 4.20 2.35 17.96
N THR A 274 4.80 3.44 18.43
CA THR A 274 4.16 4.77 18.53
C THR A 274 4.42 5.54 17.23
N VAL A 275 3.44 5.56 16.34
CA VAL A 275 3.54 6.17 15.02
C VAL A 275 3.33 7.69 15.16
N PRO A 276 4.34 8.51 14.83
CA PRO A 276 4.20 9.95 14.88
C PRO A 276 3.38 10.46 13.69
N GLY A 277 2.60 11.52 13.93
CA GLY A 277 1.85 12.19 12.88
C GLY A 277 2.73 12.55 11.68
N GLY A 278 2.27 12.19 10.49
CA GLY A 278 2.92 12.43 9.20
C GLY A 278 3.59 11.18 8.62
N SER A 279 3.61 10.10 9.40
CA SER A 279 4.14 8.81 8.97
C SER A 279 3.21 8.08 8.00
N SER A 280 1.93 8.46 7.94
CA SER A 280 0.97 7.94 6.96
C SER A 280 1.54 7.87 5.55
N GLY A 281 1.36 6.74 4.89
CA GLY A 281 1.91 6.43 3.58
C GLY A 281 3.38 6.01 3.57
N GLY A 282 4.04 6.05 4.74
CA GLY A 282 5.42 5.59 4.89
C GLY A 282 5.59 4.11 4.54
N PRO A 283 6.72 3.71 3.92
CA PRO A 283 6.89 2.36 3.44
C PRO A 283 6.98 1.34 4.57
N VAL A 284 6.38 0.17 4.34
CA VAL A 284 6.60 -1.04 5.15
C VAL A 284 7.33 -2.07 4.31
N TYR A 285 8.53 -2.43 4.77
CA TYR A 285 9.40 -3.38 4.09
C TYR A 285 9.35 -4.74 4.76
N HIS A 286 9.21 -5.80 3.97
CA HIS A 286 9.65 -7.12 4.40
C HIS A 286 11.16 -7.20 4.22
N THR A 287 11.87 -7.42 5.31
CA THR A 287 13.32 -7.22 5.38
C THR A 287 14.10 -8.47 4.97
N SER A 288 15.23 -8.28 4.28
CA SER A 288 16.49 -8.87 4.75
C SER A 288 17.06 -7.95 5.84
N GLU A 289 17.73 -8.46 6.87
CA GLU A 289 18.05 -7.83 8.17
C GLU A 289 18.94 -6.54 8.15
N LYS A 290 18.98 -5.76 7.07
CA LYS A 290 19.89 -4.60 6.86
C LYS A 290 19.17 -3.32 6.41
N GLY A 291 18.24 -2.81 7.23
CA GLY A 291 17.66 -1.46 7.08
C GLY A 291 16.67 -1.31 5.91
N PRO A 292 16.48 -0.10 5.34
CA PRO A 292 15.39 0.24 4.41
C PRO A 292 15.49 -0.38 3.00
N ASN A 293 16.34 -1.40 2.83
CA ASN A 293 16.63 -2.08 1.55
C ASN A 293 15.80 -3.36 1.35
N GLY A 294 14.63 -3.46 1.98
CA GLY A 294 13.74 -4.62 1.86
C GLY A 294 12.78 -4.51 0.68
N THR A 295 12.03 -5.57 0.44
CA THR A 295 10.90 -5.53 -0.50
C THR A 295 9.76 -4.73 0.13
N GLN A 296 9.28 -3.68 -0.53
CA GLN A 296 8.14 -2.92 -0.04
C GLN A 296 6.86 -3.72 -0.25
N VAL A 297 6.09 -3.93 0.82
CA VAL A 297 4.88 -4.76 0.77
C VAL A 297 3.62 -4.00 1.17
N GLY A 298 3.75 -2.75 1.58
CA GLY A 298 2.66 -2.00 2.17
C GLY A 298 3.06 -0.58 2.54
N VAL A 299 2.11 0.13 3.14
CA VAL A 299 2.27 1.48 3.67
C VAL A 299 1.64 1.62 5.04
N ILE A 300 2.25 2.45 5.90
CA ILE A 300 1.68 2.84 7.21
C ILE A 300 0.35 3.54 6.96
N THR A 301 -0.71 3.13 7.63
CA THR A 301 -2.04 3.74 7.50
C THR A 301 -2.37 4.60 8.71
N GLU A 302 -2.25 4.03 9.91
CA GLU A 302 -2.61 4.73 11.15
C GLU A 302 -1.95 4.10 12.39
N GLN A 303 -2.10 4.78 13.52
CA GLN A 303 -1.88 4.21 14.83
C GLN A 303 -3.20 3.76 15.46
N ARG A 304 -3.20 2.58 16.09
CA ARG A 304 -4.26 2.11 16.98
C ARG A 304 -3.70 1.76 18.35
N LYS A 305 -4.59 1.40 19.27
CA LYS A 305 -4.24 0.85 20.56
C LYS A 305 -4.95 -0.47 20.76
N ALA A 306 -4.24 -1.48 21.24
CA ALA A 306 -4.83 -2.71 21.72
C ALA A 306 -5.60 -2.47 23.03
N LYS A 307 -6.41 -3.46 23.43
CA LYS A 307 -7.22 -3.38 24.67
C LYS A 307 -6.38 -3.20 25.93
N ASP A 308 -5.15 -3.71 25.93
CA ASP A 308 -4.19 -3.59 27.04
C ASP A 308 -3.37 -2.30 26.99
N GLY A 309 -3.65 -1.40 26.04
CA GLY A 309 -2.95 -0.13 25.88
C GLY A 309 -1.72 -0.18 24.96
N THR A 310 -1.35 -1.36 24.45
CA THR A 310 -0.23 -1.49 23.50
C THR A 310 -0.45 -0.60 22.28
N PRO A 311 0.50 0.28 21.91
CA PRO A 311 0.41 1.03 20.67
C PRO A 311 0.65 0.09 19.49
N LEU A 312 -0.16 0.23 18.45
CA LEU A 312 -0.14 -0.59 17.25
C LEU A 312 0.11 0.30 16.04
N LEU A 313 1.17 0.02 15.28
CA LEU A 313 1.30 0.54 13.92
C LEU A 313 0.46 -0.35 13.01
N ILE A 314 -0.54 0.24 12.36
CA ILE A 314 -1.36 -0.45 11.37
C ILE A 314 -0.82 -0.15 9.97
N PHE A 315 -0.78 -1.16 9.13
CA PHE A 315 -0.42 -1.03 7.73
C PHE A 315 -1.26 -1.96 6.85
N VAL A 316 -1.44 -1.56 5.60
CA VAL A 316 -2.12 -2.38 4.59
C VAL A 316 -1.05 -3.14 3.79
N PRO A 317 -0.99 -4.48 3.87
CA PRO A 317 -0.25 -5.27 2.90
C PRO A 317 -0.94 -5.20 1.54
N TRP A 318 -0.14 -5.08 0.48
CA TRP A 318 -0.66 -4.95 -0.88
C TRP A 318 -1.13 -6.30 -1.44
N GLY A 319 -2.24 -6.26 -2.18
CA GLY A 319 -2.80 -7.38 -2.94
C GLY A 319 -3.10 -7.02 -4.39
N GLU A 320 -4.01 -7.77 -5.01
CA GLU A 320 -4.38 -7.63 -6.43
C GLU A 320 -5.01 -6.25 -6.77
N VAL A 321 -5.75 -5.67 -5.83
CA VAL A 321 -6.33 -4.32 -5.99
C VAL A 321 -5.20 -3.31 -6.11
N GLU A 322 -4.24 -3.32 -5.19
CA GLU A 322 -3.10 -2.42 -5.19
C GLU A 322 -2.19 -2.65 -6.39
N TYR A 323 -1.99 -3.91 -6.81
CA TYR A 323 -1.24 -4.22 -8.02
C TYR A 323 -1.86 -3.57 -9.26
N SER A 324 -3.18 -3.67 -9.38
CA SER A 324 -3.93 -3.10 -10.50
C SER A 324 -3.89 -1.56 -10.49
N LEU A 325 -3.97 -0.93 -9.32
CA LEU A 325 -3.76 0.53 -9.18
C LEU A 325 -2.35 0.94 -9.61
N TYR A 326 -1.34 0.25 -9.07
CA TYR A 326 0.06 0.49 -9.41
C TYR A 326 0.30 0.40 -10.93
N LYS A 327 -0.25 -0.64 -11.57
CA LYS A 327 -0.14 -0.84 -13.02
C LYS A 327 -0.77 0.30 -13.82
N THR A 328 -2.00 0.69 -13.49
CA THR A 328 -2.68 1.81 -14.17
C THR A 328 -1.91 3.12 -14.02
N VAL A 329 -1.42 3.41 -12.81
CA VAL A 329 -0.65 4.62 -12.54
C VAL A 329 0.68 4.60 -13.29
N ASP A 330 1.39 3.47 -13.29
CA ASP A 330 2.67 3.32 -13.99
C ASP A 330 2.50 3.50 -15.51
N ASP A 331 1.43 2.95 -16.09
CA ASP A 331 1.12 2.97 -17.51
C ASP A 331 0.53 4.32 -18.00
N PHE A 332 0.10 5.21 -17.10
CA PHE A 332 -0.48 6.51 -17.46
C PHE A 332 0.42 7.35 -18.38
N GLY A 333 -0.12 7.81 -19.51
CA GLY A 333 0.59 8.69 -20.46
C GLY A 333 1.66 7.99 -21.30
N ARG A 334 1.65 6.65 -21.38
CA ARG A 334 2.43 5.89 -22.37
C ARG A 334 1.68 5.68 -23.67
#